data_AF-A0A349X3R0-F1
#
_entry.id   AF-A0A349X3R0-F1
#
_cell.length_a   1.000
_cell.length_b   1.000
_cell.length_c   1.000
_cell.angle_alpha   90.00
_cell.angle_beta   90.00
_cell.angle_gamma   90.00
#
_symmetry.space_group_name_H-M   'P 1'
#
loop_
_entity.id
_entity.type
_entity.pdbx_description
1 polymer ?
#
loop_
_entity_poly.entity_id
_entity_poly.type
_entity_poly.pdbx_seq_one_letter_code
_entity_poly.pdbx_strand_id
1 'polypeptide(L)' 'GAGIPNEDELVERYCAVRKIESIEHWHFYLAFSFFRLASISQGVYYRSTQGNASSEHAVHAGKVVDILAKMGAELTA' A
#
# COMPACT_ATOMS: atom_id res chain seq x y z
N GLY A 1 -16.16 18.97 -3.12
CA GLY A 1 -15.17 17.94 -2.69
C GLY A 1 -13.97 18.01 -3.61
N ALA A 2 -12.78 17.61 -3.17
CA ALA A 2 -11.46 17.84 -3.81
C ALA A 2 -11.24 17.30 -5.25
N GLY A 3 -12.29 16.83 -5.93
CA GLY A 3 -12.21 16.24 -7.27
C GLY A 3 -11.56 14.85 -7.32
N ILE A 4 -11.32 14.23 -6.16
CA ILE A 4 -10.71 12.91 -6.04
C ILE A 4 -11.85 11.89 -5.89
N PRO A 5 -11.91 10.86 -6.76
CA PRO A 5 -12.92 9.81 -6.65
C PRO A 5 -12.70 8.96 -5.40
N ASN A 6 -13.77 8.42 -4.85
CA ASN A 6 -13.66 7.40 -3.81
C ASN A 6 -13.21 6.04 -4.39
N GLU A 7 -13.00 5.06 -3.52
CA GLU A 7 -12.50 3.74 -3.93
C GLU A 7 -13.42 3.03 -4.93
N ASP A 8 -14.73 2.98 -4.64
CA ASP A 8 -15.73 2.33 -5.50
C ASP A 8 -15.81 3.00 -6.87
N GLU A 9 -15.82 4.34 -6.91
CA GLU A 9 -15.80 5.12 -8.14
C GLU A 9 -14.55 4.85 -8.98
N LEU A 10 -13.40 4.65 -8.33
CA LEU A 10 -12.15 4.34 -9.00
C LEU A 10 -12.17 2.92 -9.60
N VAL A 11 -12.65 1.93 -8.83
CA VAL A 11 -12.78 0.54 -9.27
C VAL A 11 -13.77 0.43 -10.43
N GLU A 12 -14.95 1.07 -10.31
CA GLU A 12 -15.97 1.08 -11.36
C GLU A 12 -15.41 1.67 -12.66
N ARG A 13 -14.76 2.83 -12.57
CA ARG A 13 -14.13 3.48 -13.73
C ARG A 13 -13.06 2.60 -14.37
N TYR A 14 -12.25 1.93 -13.55
CA TYR A 14 -11.24 1.00 -14.05
C TYR A 14 -11.87 -0.18 -14.78
N CYS A 15 -12.89 -0.83 -14.21
CA CYS A 15 -13.62 -1.93 -14.83
C CYS A 15 -14.23 -1.53 -16.18
N ALA A 16 -14.86 -0.35 -16.24
CA ALA A 16 -15.43 0.20 -17.47
C ALA A 16 -14.38 0.39 -18.58
N VAL A 17 -13.23 0.98 -18.25
CA VAL A 17 -12.12 1.16 -19.20
C VAL A 17 -11.53 -0.18 -19.65
N ARG A 18 -11.43 -1.15 -18.73
CA ARG A 18 -10.86 -2.47 -18.98
C ARG A 18 -11.83 -3.45 -19.63
N LYS A 19 -13.12 -3.11 -19.74
CA LYS A 19 -14.20 -3.97 -20.23
C LYS A 19 -14.30 -5.29 -19.46
N ILE A 20 -14.19 -5.20 -18.14
CA ILE A 20 -14.41 -6.30 -17.20
C ILE A 20 -15.59 -5.95 -16.30
N GLU A 21 -16.29 -6.96 -15.79
CA GLU A 21 -17.49 -6.77 -14.97
C GLU A 21 -17.14 -6.30 -13.55
N SER A 22 -16.17 -6.94 -12.91
CA SER A 22 -15.76 -6.64 -11.54
C SER A 22 -14.36 -7.15 -11.23
N ILE A 23 -13.84 -6.81 -10.04
CA ILE A 23 -12.61 -7.38 -9.47
C ILE A 23 -13.02 -8.22 -8.26
N GLU A 24 -13.03 -9.55 -8.42
CA GLU A 24 -13.58 -10.48 -7.43
C GLU A 24 -12.94 -10.40 -6.04
N HIS A 25 -11.61 -10.31 -5.97
CA HIS A 25 -10.87 -10.31 -4.71
C HIS A 25 -10.18 -8.96 -4.45
N TRP A 26 -10.90 -7.85 -4.64
CA TRP A 26 -10.34 -6.51 -4.53
C TRP A 26 -9.56 -6.26 -3.24
N HIS A 27 -10.14 -6.60 -2.07
CA HIS A 27 -9.48 -6.44 -0.77
C HIS A 27 -8.20 -7.29 -0.63
N PHE A 28 -8.14 -8.47 -1.25
CA PHE A 28 -6.92 -9.27 -1.26
C PHE A 28 -5.79 -8.55 -2.01
N TYR A 29 -6.08 -7.95 -3.17
CA TYR A 29 -5.09 -7.20 -3.93
C TYR A 29 -4.63 -5.93 -3.21
N LEU A 30 -5.54 -5.26 -2.50
CA LEU A 30 -5.20 -4.14 -1.63
C LEU A 30 -4.32 -4.58 -0.45
N ALA A 31 -4.71 -5.63 0.28
CA ALA A 31 -3.93 -6.19 1.37
C ALA A 31 -2.52 -6.58 0.91
N PHE A 32 -2.42 -7.31 -0.20
CA PHE A 32 -1.14 -7.65 -0.83
C PHE A 32 -0.29 -6.40 -1.13
N SER A 33 -0.91 -5.35 -1.67
CA SER A 33 -0.23 -4.09 -1.98
C SER A 33 0.30 -3.41 -0.73
N PHE A 34 -0.47 -3.38 0.36
CA PHE A 34 -0.02 -2.86 1.66
C PHE A 34 1.15 -3.66 2.24
N PHE A 35 1.07 -4.99 2.25
CA PHE A 35 2.16 -5.84 2.74
C PHE A 35 3.43 -5.73 1.88
N ARG A 36 3.27 -5.57 0.55
CA ARG A 36 4.39 -5.30 -0.36
C ARG A 36 5.07 -3.98 -0.01
N LEU A 37 4.30 -2.91 0.20
CA LEU A 37 4.84 -1.61 0.59
C LEU A 37 5.49 -1.67 1.98
N ALA A 38 4.89 -2.37 2.95
CA ALA A 38 5.46 -2.58 4.27
C ALA A 38 6.82 -3.29 4.17
N SER A 39 6.92 -4.33 3.34
CA SER A 39 8.18 -5.06 3.12
C SER A 39 9.27 -4.18 2.49
N ILE A 40 8.89 -3.34 1.52
CA ILE A 40 9.82 -2.37 0.90
C ILE A 40 10.33 -1.37 1.95
N SER A 41 9.41 -0.76 2.72
CA SER A 41 9.73 0.18 3.79
C SER A 41 10.61 -0.45 4.86
N GLN A 42 10.36 -1.71 5.22
CA GLN A 42 11.16 -2.45 6.18
C GLN A 42 12.58 -2.70 5.65
N GLY A 43 12.73 -3.03 4.37
CA GLY A 43 14.04 -3.14 3.74
C GLY A 43 14.82 -1.83 3.76
N VAL A 44 14.15 -0.69 3.54
CA VAL A 44 14.76 0.66 3.65
C VAL A 44 15.19 0.95 5.09
N TYR A 45 14.30 0.71 6.05
CA TYR A 45 14.58 0.91 7.48
C TYR A 45 15.77 0.06 7.93
N TYR A 46 15.76 -1.24 7.61
CA TYR A 46 16.85 -2.15 7.99
C TYR A 46 18.19 -1.66 7.45
N ARG A 47 18.30 -1.31 6.16
CA ARG A 47 19.55 -0.75 5.61
C ARG A 47 19.99 0.55 6.29
N SER A 48 19.04 1.40 6.69
CA SER A 48 19.33 2.60 7.50
C SER A 48 19.94 2.25 8.85
N THR A 49 19.46 1.21 9.54
CA THR A 49 20.04 0.79 10.83
C THR A 49 21.48 0.28 10.71
N GLN A 50 21.86 -0.20 9.51
CA GLN A 50 23.21 -0.65 9.20
C GLN A 50 24.14 0.48 8.72
N GLY A 51 23.72 1.74 8.81
CA GLY A 51 24.47 2.89 8.31
C GLY A 51 24.53 2.99 6.78
N ASN A 52 23.72 2.20 6.07
CA ASN A 52 23.69 2.13 4.61
C ASN A 52 22.37 2.71 4.05
N ALA A 53 22.10 3.97 4.37
CA ALA A 53 20.99 4.74 3.82
C ALA A 53 21.49 5.91 2.98
N SER A 54 20.90 6.08 1.79
CA SER A 54 21.15 7.24 0.92
C SER A 54 20.40 8.50 1.36
N SER A 55 19.59 8.44 2.42
CA SER A 55 18.77 9.55 2.92
C SER A 55 18.57 9.48 4.43
N GLU A 56 18.63 10.64 5.10
CA GLU A 56 18.33 10.78 6.53
C GLU A 56 16.88 10.42 6.89
N HIS A 57 15.97 10.51 5.91
CA HIS A 57 14.57 10.12 6.12
C HIS A 57 14.36 8.60 6.16
N ALA A 58 15.35 7.79 5.76
CA ALA A 58 15.24 6.33 5.75
C ALA A 58 14.96 5.74 7.15
N VAL A 59 15.41 6.40 8.22
CA VAL A 59 15.14 5.95 9.60
C VAL A 59 13.65 6.02 9.96
N HIS A 60 12.88 6.91 9.30
CA HIS A 60 11.44 7.05 9.53
C HIS A 60 10.62 5.96 8.82
N ALA A 61 11.23 5.20 7.89
CA ALA A 61 10.55 4.14 7.17
C ALA A 61 9.99 3.06 8.11
N GLY A 62 10.61 2.84 9.28
CA GLY A 62 10.10 1.89 10.29
C GLY A 62 8.69 2.23 10.78
N LYS A 63 8.37 3.52 10.98
CA LYS A 63 7.00 3.94 11.37
C LYS A 63 5.98 3.65 10.26
N VAL A 64 6.41 3.76 9.00
CA VAL A 64 5.57 3.49 7.83
C VAL A 64 5.26 2.00 7.72
N VAL A 65 6.18 1.11 8.12
CA VAL A 65 5.95 -0.35 8.14
C VAL A 65 4.75 -0.69 9.02
N ASP A 66 4.70 -0.19 10.25
CA ASP A 66 3.61 -0.49 11.19
C ASP A 66 2.25 -0.02 10.66
N ILE A 67 2.20 1.16 10.06
CA ILE A 67 0.96 1.72 9.48
C ILE A 67 0.49 0.82 8.32
N LEU A 68 1.37 0.52 7.38
CA LEU A 68 1.02 -0.28 6.20
C LEU A 68 0.63 -1.71 6.57
N ALA A 69 1.34 -2.33 7.53
CA ALA A 69 1.01 -3.68 7.98
C ALA A 69 -0.37 -3.75 8.64
N LYS A 70 -0.75 -2.74 9.44
CA LYS A 70 -2.09 -2.64 10.05
C LYS A 70 -3.18 -2.47 8.99
N MET A 71 -2.99 -1.55 8.04
CA MET A 71 -3.94 -1.34 6.94
C MET A 71 -4.13 -2.62 6.11
N GLY A 72 -3.05 -3.35 5.83
CA GLY A 72 -3.13 -4.64 5.14
C GLY A 72 -3.90 -5.70 5.94
N ALA A 73 -3.67 -5.77 7.25
CA ALA A 73 -4.35 -6.73 8.13
C ALA A 73 -5.85 -6.44 8.28
N GLU A 74 -6.25 -5.17 8.36
CA GLU A 74 -7.64 -4.73 8.46
C GLU A 74 -8.49 -5.15 7.24
N LEU A 75 -7.88 -5.31 6.08
CA LEU A 75 -8.54 -5.78 4.85
C LEU A 75 -8.68 -7.31 4.77
N THR A 76 -8.04 -8.04 5.68
CA THR A 76 -8.05 -9.51 5.73
C THR A 76 -8.86 -10.10 6.89
N ALA A 77 -9.36 -9.24 7.79
CA ALA A 77 -10.20 -9.59 8.92
C ALA A 77 -11.68 -9.65 8.53
#